data_AF-A0A8S9BY51-F1
#
_entry.id   AF-A0A8S9BY51-F1
#
_cell.length_a   1.000
_cell.length_b   1.000
_cell.length_c   1.000
_cell.angle_alpha   90.00
_cell.angle_beta   90.00
_cell.angle_gamma   90.00
#
_symmetry.space_group_name_H-M   'P 1'
#
loop_
_entity.id
_entity.type
_entity.pdbx_description
1 polymer ?
#
loop_
_entity_poly.entity_id
_entity_poly.type
_entity_poly.pdbx_seq_one_letter_code
_entity_poly.pdbx_strand_id
1 'polypeptide(L)'
;MTEFYPKDFEIMNFAVCRRETSFWTYTIICMKMILDEEVDDITGIVALEGGRLKKRIHSKSETLAECVHESERVEVLEKHFGVTLSSTEQMGIMGTVTMLKGNFSLT
;
A
#
# COMPACT_ATOMS: atom_id res chain seq x y z
N MET A 1 -4.53 2.58 -31.72
CA MET A 1 -4.27 3.01 -30.34
C MET A 1 -5.06 4.29 -30.14
N THR A 2 -5.88 4.38 -29.09
CA THR A 2 -6.72 5.56 -28.83
C THR A 2 -5.99 6.47 -27.85
N GLU A 3 -5.92 7.76 -28.15
CA GLU A 3 -5.32 8.77 -27.28
C GLU A 3 -6.24 9.09 -26.10
N PHE A 4 -5.65 9.24 -24.90
CA PHE A 4 -6.36 9.63 -23.68
C PHE A 4 -6.11 11.10 -23.36
N TYR A 5 -7.19 11.84 -23.08
CA TYR A 5 -7.13 13.20 -22.59
C TYR A 5 -7.08 13.22 -21.05
N PRO A 6 -6.63 14.33 -20.43
CA PRO A 6 -6.62 14.48 -18.98
C PRO A 6 -7.94 14.11 -18.30
N LYS A 7 -9.07 14.47 -18.91
CA LYS A 7 -10.41 14.17 -18.40
C LYS A 7 -10.74 12.68 -18.36
N ASP A 8 -10.17 11.90 -19.27
CA ASP A 8 -10.34 10.44 -19.25
C ASP A 8 -9.68 9.85 -18.00
N PHE A 9 -8.50 10.37 -17.61
CA PHE A 9 -7.83 9.97 -16.37
C PHE A 9 -8.61 10.38 -15.11
N GLU A 10 -9.26 11.53 -15.11
CA GLU A 10 -10.11 11.96 -13.99
C GLU A 10 -11.28 10.98 -13.79
N ILE A 11 -11.95 10.58 -14.87
CA ILE A 11 -13.07 9.63 -14.82
C ILE A 11 -12.58 8.25 -14.38
N MET A 12 -11.43 7.78 -14.90
CA MET A 12 -10.83 6.52 -14.50
C MET A 12 -10.46 6.50 -13.01
N ASN A 13 -9.83 7.58 -12.51
CA ASN A 13 -9.48 7.72 -11.11
C ASN A 13 -10.73 7.75 -10.22
N PHE A 14 -11.77 8.48 -10.63
CA PHE A 14 -13.04 8.50 -9.90
C PHE A 14 -13.64 7.09 -9.76
N ALA A 15 -13.68 6.31 -10.84
CA ALA A 15 -14.19 4.95 -10.80
C ALA A 15 -13.39 4.06 -9.85
N VAL A 16 -12.05 4.15 -9.88
CA VAL A 16 -11.15 3.37 -9.01
C VAL A 16 -11.33 3.74 -7.53
N CYS A 17 -11.51 5.03 -7.21
CA CYS A 17 -11.59 5.52 -5.84
C CYS A 17 -12.99 5.51 -5.22
N ARG A 18 -14.07 5.47 -6.02
CA ARG A 18 -15.44 5.67 -5.51
C ARG A 18 -16.39 4.50 -5.77
N ARG A 19 -16.11 3.65 -6.75
CA ARG A 19 -17.02 2.56 -7.08
C ARG A 19 -16.96 1.49 -5.99
N GLU A 20 -18.12 1.13 -5.44
CA GLU A 20 -18.25 0.14 -4.36
C GLU A 20 -17.85 -1.29 -4.75
N THR A 21 -17.65 -1.56 -6.04
CA THR A 21 -17.11 -2.85 -6.50
C THR A 21 -15.63 -2.74 -6.86
N SER A 22 -14.97 -1.61 -6.59
CA SER A 22 -13.55 -1.42 -6.84
C SER A 22 -12.76 -2.16 -5.77
N PHE A 23 -11.77 -2.93 -6.19
CA PHE A 23 -10.82 -3.57 -5.27
C PHE A 23 -10.11 -2.51 -4.38
N TRP A 24 -9.83 -1.34 -4.95
CA TRP A 24 -9.03 -0.29 -4.32
C TRP A 24 -9.75 0.45 -3.18
N THR A 25 -11.07 0.31 -3.06
CA THR A 25 -11.83 0.91 -1.95
C THR A 25 -11.83 0.05 -0.68
N TYR A 26 -11.36 -1.20 -0.75
CA TYR A 26 -11.38 -2.15 0.38
C TYR A 26 -10.02 -2.72 0.74
N THR A 27 -8.96 -2.42 -0.03
CA THR A 27 -7.63 -2.96 0.19
C THR A 27 -6.57 -1.86 0.11
N ILE A 28 -5.62 -1.90 1.04
CA ILE A 28 -4.40 -1.08 0.99
C ILE A 28 -3.34 -1.82 0.20
N ILE A 29 -2.70 -1.15 -0.76
CA ILE A 29 -1.51 -1.63 -1.44
C ILE A 29 -0.42 -0.57 -1.36
N CYS A 30 0.79 -0.98 -0.98
CA CYS A 30 2.00 -0.19 -1.14
C CYS A 30 3.08 -1.06 -1.78
N MET A 31 3.73 -0.57 -2.82
CA MET A 31 4.67 -1.34 -3.64
C MET A 31 5.94 -0.54 -3.88
N LYS A 32 7.09 -1.19 -3.73
CA LYS A 32 8.42 -0.62 -3.98
C LYS A 32 9.23 -1.61 -4.79
N MET A 33 9.69 -1.18 -5.97
CA MET A 33 10.58 -1.97 -6.82
C MET A 33 11.99 -2.04 -6.21
N ILE A 34 12.64 -3.17 -6.38
CA ILE A 34 14.03 -3.39 -5.97
C ILE A 34 14.90 -3.26 -7.22
N LEU A 35 15.71 -2.21 -7.26
CA LEU A 35 16.74 -2.02 -8.29
C LEU A 35 18.01 -2.75 -7.85
N ASP A 36 18.59 -3.51 -8.76
CA ASP A 36 19.94 -4.03 -8.64
C ASP A 36 20.88 -3.09 -9.42
N GLU A 37 21.71 -2.35 -8.69
CA GLU A 37 22.60 -1.33 -9.28
C GLU A 37 23.74 -1.94 -10.11
N GLU A 38 24.09 -3.20 -9.91
CA GLU A 38 25.18 -3.84 -10.66
C GLU A 38 24.75 -4.17 -12.10
N VAL A 39 23.49 -4.57 -12.27
CA VAL A 39 22.90 -4.92 -13.57
C VAL A 39 21.98 -3.85 -14.12
N ASP A 40 21.75 -2.77 -13.37
CA ASP A 40 20.84 -1.65 -13.68
C ASP A 40 19.42 -2.12 -14.08
N ASP A 41 18.87 -3.06 -13.31
CA ASP A 41 17.57 -3.67 -13.60
C ASP A 41 16.72 -3.93 -12.34
N ILE A 42 15.39 -3.96 -12.51
CA ILE A 42 14.44 -4.28 -11.44
C ILE A 42 14.41 -5.79 -11.22
N THR A 43 15.06 -6.25 -10.15
CA THR A 43 15.18 -7.68 -9.83
C THR A 43 14.07 -8.20 -8.92
N GLY A 44 13.24 -7.30 -8.37
CA GLY A 44 12.17 -7.69 -7.46
C GLY A 44 11.28 -6.56 -6.99
N ILE A 45 10.45 -6.89 -6.02
CA ILE A 45 9.45 -6.00 -5.44
C ILE A 45 9.23 -6.32 -3.96
N VAL A 46 9.05 -5.28 -3.16
CA VAL A 46 8.45 -5.34 -1.83
C VAL A 46 7.03 -4.81 -1.94
N ALA A 47 6.04 -5.60 -1.52
CA ALA A 47 4.63 -5.26 -1.60
C ALA A 47 3.94 -5.49 -0.26
N LEU A 48 3.29 -4.47 0.26
CA LEU A 48 2.34 -4.54 1.36
C LEU A 48 0.94 -4.61 0.76
N GLU A 49 0.19 -5.66 1.06
CA GLU A 49 -1.20 -5.83 0.68
C GLU A 49 -2.04 -6.08 1.94
N GLY A 50 -2.96 -5.17 2.25
CA GLY A 50 -3.70 -5.19 3.52
C GLY A 50 -2.74 -5.08 4.70
N GLY A 51 -2.57 -6.16 5.46
CA GLY A 51 -1.59 -6.27 6.55
C GLY A 51 -0.36 -7.11 6.20
N ARG A 52 -0.26 -7.68 5.01
CA ARG A 52 0.77 -8.67 4.67
C ARG A 52 1.88 -8.06 3.82
N LEU A 53 3.09 -8.07 4.35
CA LEU A 53 4.29 -7.62 3.64
C LEU A 53 4.98 -8.81 2.98
N LYS A 54 5.14 -8.75 1.66
CA LYS A 54 5.87 -9.76 0.89
C LYS A 54 7.03 -9.13 0.14
N LYS A 55 8.10 -9.89 0.00
CA LYS A 55 9.19 -9.60 -0.91
C LYS A 55 9.26 -10.69 -1.96
N ARG A 56 9.33 -10.29 -3.22
CA ARG A 56 9.51 -11.19 -4.34
C ARG A 56 10.75 -10.78 -5.10
N ILE A 57 11.71 -11.69 -5.22
CA ILE A 57 12.87 -11.54 -6.08
C ILE A 57 12.77 -12.66 -7.11
N HIS A 58 12.70 -12.29 -8.40
CA HIS A 58 12.49 -13.22 -9.50
C HIS A 58 11.26 -14.14 -9.25
N SER A 59 11.47 -15.46 -9.15
CA SER A 59 10.44 -16.47 -8.90
C SER A 59 10.24 -16.80 -7.41
N LYS A 60 11.09 -16.28 -6.51
CA LYS A 60 11.02 -16.56 -5.08
C LYS A 60 10.22 -15.48 -4.36
N SER A 61 9.26 -15.90 -3.54
CA SER A 61 8.41 -15.03 -2.75
C SER A 61 8.52 -15.41 -1.28
N GLU A 62 8.74 -14.42 -0.42
CA GLU A 62 8.82 -14.57 1.03
C GLU A 62 7.85 -13.57 1.71
N THR A 63 7.23 -14.00 2.81
CA THR A 63 6.45 -13.09 3.66
C THR A 63 7.39 -12.54 4.73
N LEU A 64 7.55 -11.22 4.75
CA LEU A 64 8.45 -10.53 5.67
C LEU A 64 7.75 -10.14 6.99
N ALA A 65 6.45 -9.85 6.94
CA ALA A 65 5.64 -9.50 8.09
C ALA A 65 4.14 -9.75 7.82
N GLU A 66 3.39 -10.01 8.87
CA GLU A 66 1.92 -10.01 8.88
C GLU A 66 1.44 -9.12 10.03
N CYS A 67 0.86 -7.97 9.69
CA CYS A 67 0.32 -6.99 10.62
C CYS A 67 -1.10 -7.42 11.02
N VAL A 68 -1.32 -7.62 12.30
CA VAL A 68 -2.62 -7.84 12.91
C VAL A 68 -3.23 -6.50 13.34
N HIS A 69 -2.40 -5.56 13.78
CA HIS A 69 -2.81 -4.25 14.27
C HIS A 69 -2.41 -3.11 13.32
N GLU A 70 -3.17 -2.01 13.35
CA GLU A 70 -2.88 -0.86 12.50
C GLU A 70 -1.52 -0.22 12.81
N SER A 71 -1.13 -0.18 14.09
CA SER A 71 0.17 0.33 14.51
C SER A 71 1.34 -0.42 13.86
N GLU A 72 1.25 -1.75 13.78
CA GLU A 72 2.26 -2.58 13.12
C GLU A 72 2.36 -2.26 11.62
N ARG A 73 1.22 -1.96 10.98
CA ARG A 73 1.19 -1.55 9.57
C ARG A 73 1.81 -0.18 9.36
N VAL A 74 1.57 0.78 10.25
CA VAL A 74 2.21 2.10 10.22
C VAL A 74 3.73 1.96 10.35
N GLU A 75 4.22 1.12 11.27
CA GLU A 75 5.65 0.84 11.42
C GLU A 75 6.24 0.19 10.16
N VAL A 76 5.52 -0.74 9.53
CA VAL A 76 5.93 -1.37 8.26
C VAL A 76 6.02 -0.35 7.12
N LEU A 77 5.05 0.56 7.01
CA LEU A 77 5.03 1.63 6.01
C LEU A 77 6.27 2.52 6.13
N GLU A 78 6.60 2.94 7.36
CA GLU A 78 7.79 3.75 7.62
C GLU A 78 9.07 2.96 7.28
N LYS A 79 9.23 1.77 7.86
CA LYS A 79 10.47 1.00 7.77
C LYS A 79 10.78 0.51 6.35
N HIS A 80 9.78 0.06 5.60
CA HIS A 80 10.01 -0.59 4.30
C HIS A 80 9.78 0.34 3.10
N PHE A 81 8.92 1.34 3.25
CA PHE A 81 8.53 2.23 2.16
C PHE A 81 8.94 3.69 2.40
N GLY A 82 9.39 4.06 3.61
CA GLY A 82 9.71 5.44 3.96
C GLY A 82 8.47 6.33 4.05
N VAL A 83 7.30 5.73 4.27
CA VAL A 83 6.02 6.46 4.39
C VAL A 83 5.72 6.66 5.87
N THR A 84 5.93 7.89 6.35
CA THR A 84 5.59 8.28 7.72
C THR A 84 4.22 8.94 7.74
N LEU A 85 3.33 8.48 8.62
CA LEU A 85 2.02 9.08 8.84
C LEU A 85 2.02 9.88 10.13
N SER A 86 1.58 11.14 10.06
CA SER A 86 1.33 11.96 11.23
C SER A 86 0.22 11.39 12.10
N SER A 87 0.13 11.84 13.36
CA SER A 87 -0.93 11.42 14.27
C SER A 87 -2.33 11.70 13.70
N THR A 88 -2.51 12.82 12.99
CA THR A 88 -3.79 13.16 12.35
C THR A 88 -4.14 12.21 11.22
N GLU A 89 -3.16 11.81 10.39
CA GLU A 89 -3.37 10.85 9.31
C GLU A 89 -3.67 9.45 9.86
N GLN A 90 -2.97 9.04 10.92
CA GLN A 90 -3.25 7.79 11.63
C GLN A 90 -4.68 7.79 12.19
N MET A 91 -5.12 8.88 12.82
CA MET A 91 -6.51 9.02 13.27
C MET A 91 -7.51 8.97 12.11
N GLY A 92 -7.16 9.46 10.91
CA GLY A 92 -8.00 9.39 9.71
C GLY A 92 -8.28 7.96 9.23
N ILE A 93 -7.44 6.99 9.61
CA ILE A 93 -7.64 5.56 9.30
C ILE A 93 -8.70 4.95 10.24
N MET A 94 -8.90 5.52 11.43
CA MET A 94 -9.80 4.95 12.44
C MET A 94 -11.24 4.85 11.94
N GLY A 95 -11.82 3.66 12.04
CA GLY A 95 -13.19 3.37 11.60
C GLY A 95 -13.37 3.24 10.08
N THR A 96 -12.29 3.34 9.30
CA THR A 96 -12.34 3.03 7.87
C THR A 96 -12.48 1.53 7.62
N VAL A 97 -13.01 1.16 6.45
CA VAL A 97 -13.20 -0.25 6.07
C VAL A 97 -11.87 -1.01 5.91
N THR A 98 -10.76 -0.29 5.71
CA THR A 98 -9.43 -0.87 5.53
C THR A 98 -8.62 -0.97 6.82
N MET A 99 -9.12 -0.42 7.93
CA MET A 99 -8.46 -0.45 9.24
C MET A 99 -8.25 -1.89 9.71
N LEU A 100 -7.05 -2.21 10.18
CA LEU A 100 -6.76 -3.46 10.88
C LEU A 100 -7.26 -3.38 12.33
N LYS A 101 -6.90 -4.35 13.19
CA LYS A 101 -7.33 -4.33 14.60
C LYS A 101 -6.57 -3.24 15.39
N GLY A 102 -7.14 -2.89 16.55
CA GLY A 102 -6.50 -2.01 17.52
C GLY A 102 -6.92 -0.55 17.40
N ASN A 103 -6.78 0.17 18.51
CA ASN A 103 -6.92 1.63 18.55
C ASN A 103 -5.53 2.23 18.71
N PHE A 104 -5.25 3.33 18.00
CA PHE A 104 -4.12 4.18 18.37
C PHE A 104 -4.41 4.77 19.76
N SER A 105 -3.55 4.48 20.74
CA SER A 105 -3.69 5.06 22.08
C SER A 105 -3.58 6.57 21.99
N LEU A 106 -4.61 7.26 22.48
CA LEU A 106 -4.59 8.71 22.67
C LEU A 106 -3.63 9.00 23.83
N THR A 107 -2.38 9.31 23.51
CA THR A 107 -1.40 9.86 24.47
C THR A 107 -1.23 11.34 24.23
#